data_AF-A0AAN9E7C2-F1
#
_entry.id   AF-A0AAN9E7C2-F1
#
_cell.length_a   1.000
_cell.length_b   1.000
_cell.length_c   1.000
_cell.angle_alpha   90.00
_cell.angle_beta   90.00
_cell.angle_gamma   90.00
#
_symmetry.space_group_name_H-M   'P 1'
#
loop_
_entity.id
_entity.type
_entity.pdbx_description
1 polymer ?
#
loop_
_entity_poly.entity_id
_entity_poly.type
_entity_poly.pdbx_seq_one_letter_code
_entity_poly.pdbx_strand_id
1 'polypeptide(L)'
;MAALDVKWKVLNWKMVASDEIRQLLSKAVAIFHEQFDPIVDSASGVDFIPAMLYGRNIKDRDFGGIQVVVSVGIFRIFGPELAELPLVATIADCQGQGYFQSLFSCIERLLGSLKVKHLVLPAAEGAESIRTGKFGFTKLVQDEINNYKRQYHIMGFQGTPFLQKPVPAV
;
A
#
# COMPACT_ATOMS: atom_id res chain seq x y z
N MET A 1 20.69 -3.08 13.63
CA MET A 1 19.59 -2.19 13.21
C MET A 1 18.30 -2.83 13.69
N ALA A 2 17.50 -2.11 14.49
CA ALA A 2 16.20 -2.60 14.96
C ALA A 2 15.29 -2.83 13.75
N ALA A 3 14.64 -4.01 13.68
CA ALA A 3 13.64 -4.29 12.65
C ALA A 3 12.47 -3.31 12.85
N LEU A 4 12.22 -2.46 11.84
CA LEU A 4 11.06 -1.58 11.85
C LEU A 4 9.78 -2.45 11.90
N ASP A 5 8.87 -2.18 12.85
CA ASP A 5 7.55 -2.84 12.94
C ASP A 5 6.66 -2.34 11.80
N VAL A 6 6.83 -2.94 10.62
CA VAL A 6 6.08 -2.60 9.41
C VAL A 6 4.77 -3.39 9.40
N LYS A 7 3.64 -2.68 9.46
CA LYS A 7 2.29 -3.25 9.38
C LYS A 7 1.70 -2.99 8.00
N TRP A 8 1.31 -4.07 7.32
CA TRP A 8 0.60 -4.01 6.04
C TRP A 8 -0.89 -4.15 6.27
N LYS A 9 -1.68 -3.29 5.63
CA LYS A 9 -3.14 -3.34 5.68
C LYS A 9 -3.69 -3.41 4.28
N VAL A 10 -4.49 -4.43 4.01
CA VAL A 10 -5.28 -4.49 2.79
C VAL A 10 -6.52 -3.63 3.02
N LEU A 11 -6.61 -2.56 2.26
CA LEU A 11 -7.74 -1.64 2.30
C LEU A 11 -8.61 -1.95 1.09
N ASN A 12 -9.84 -2.38 1.34
CA ASN A 12 -10.86 -2.30 0.30
C ASN A 12 -11.34 -0.85 0.31
N TRP A 13 -11.20 -0.10 -0.80
CA TRP A 13 -11.61 1.30 -0.85
C TRP A 13 -13.14 1.48 -0.74
N LYS A 14 -13.92 0.41 -0.92
CA LYS A 14 -15.33 0.37 -0.49
C LYS A 14 -15.49 0.35 1.04
N MET A 15 -14.38 0.33 1.79
CA MET A 15 -14.32 0.19 3.25
C MET A 15 -13.32 1.13 3.98
N VAL A 16 -12.24 1.70 3.37
CA VAL A 16 -11.19 2.47 4.11
C VAL A 16 -10.46 3.54 3.27
N ALA A 17 -10.33 4.79 3.76
CA ALA A 17 -9.40 5.84 3.31
C ALA A 17 -8.47 6.22 4.50
N SER A 18 -7.13 6.44 4.37
CA SER A 18 -6.22 6.51 5.56
C SER A 18 -4.95 7.43 5.63
N ASP A 19 -4.43 8.19 4.63
CA ASP A 19 -3.17 8.98 4.86
C ASP A 19 -3.07 10.43 4.33
N GLU A 20 -3.95 10.86 3.42
CA GLU A 20 -4.41 12.27 3.44
C GLU A 20 -4.78 12.68 4.87
N ILE A 21 -5.38 11.72 5.55
CA ILE A 21 -5.67 11.65 6.96
C ILE A 21 -4.49 12.03 7.85
N ARG A 22 -3.21 11.72 7.60
CA ARG A 22 -2.12 12.14 8.51
C ARG A 22 -1.71 13.61 8.43
N GLN A 23 -1.64 14.15 7.22
CA GLN A 23 -1.38 15.58 7.03
C GLN A 23 -2.60 16.42 7.42
N LEU A 24 -3.82 15.90 7.19
CA LEU A 24 -5.07 16.41 7.77
C LEU A 24 -5.02 16.39 9.30
N LEU A 25 -4.44 15.35 9.91
CA LEU A 25 -4.38 15.21 11.36
C LEU A 25 -3.35 16.14 11.99
N SER A 26 -2.20 16.39 11.36
CA SER A 26 -1.26 17.40 11.86
C SER A 26 -1.78 18.84 11.69
N LYS A 27 -2.52 19.12 10.60
CA LYS A 27 -3.22 20.41 10.43
C LYS A 27 -4.38 20.55 11.42
N ALA A 28 -5.10 19.46 11.71
CA ALA A 28 -6.13 19.43 12.74
C ALA A 28 -5.55 19.69 14.13
N VAL A 29 -4.37 19.13 14.48
CA VAL A 29 -3.67 19.46 15.74
C VAL A 29 -3.45 20.96 15.85
N ALA A 30 -2.89 21.61 14.82
CA ALA A 30 -2.63 23.04 14.83
C ALA A 30 -3.92 23.90 14.95
N ILE A 31 -4.99 23.55 14.22
CA ILE A 31 -6.30 24.25 14.28
C ILE A 31 -6.95 24.09 15.66
N PHE A 32 -6.82 22.91 16.30
CA PHE A 32 -7.33 22.70 17.64
C PHE A 32 -6.58 23.57 18.67
N HIS A 33 -5.26 23.69 18.55
CA HIS A 33 -4.45 24.57 19.41
C HIS A 33 -4.63 26.07 19.12
N GLU A 34 -5.22 26.45 17.99
CA GLU A 34 -5.62 27.84 17.70
C GLU A 34 -6.99 28.23 18.31
N GLN A 35 -7.83 27.27 18.70
CA GLN A 35 -9.21 27.52 19.21
C GLN A 35 -9.42 27.07 20.65
N PHE A 36 -8.54 26.21 21.16
CA PHE A 36 -8.64 25.61 22.48
C PHE A 36 -7.28 25.52 23.15
N ASP A 37 -7.28 25.65 24.48
CA ASP A 37 -6.09 25.39 25.29
C ASP A 37 -5.77 23.89 25.35
N PRO A 38 -4.49 23.49 25.51
CA PRO A 38 -4.10 22.09 25.63
C PRO A 38 -4.86 21.34 26.75
N ILE A 39 -5.27 20.09 26.49
CA ILE A 39 -5.95 19.24 27.49
C ILE A 39 -4.88 18.44 28.22
N VAL A 40 -4.39 19.00 29.31
CA VAL A 40 -3.19 18.50 30.00
C VAL A 40 -3.53 17.52 31.11
N ASP A 41 -2.85 16.37 31.14
CA ASP A 41 -2.87 15.44 32.26
C ASP A 41 -2.24 16.08 33.51
N SER A 42 -3.00 16.25 34.59
CA SER A 42 -2.52 16.87 35.82
C SER A 42 -1.40 16.07 36.51
N ALA A 43 -1.29 14.77 36.22
CA ALA A 43 -0.27 13.89 36.77
C ALA A 43 1.01 13.78 35.92
N SER A 44 0.99 14.10 34.62
CA SER A 44 2.16 13.96 33.73
C SER A 44 2.49 15.18 32.88
N GLY A 45 1.63 16.20 32.84
CA GLY A 45 1.84 17.40 32.02
C GLY A 45 1.67 17.16 30.51
N VAL A 46 1.15 16.00 30.10
CA VAL A 46 1.02 15.64 28.68
C VAL A 46 -0.30 16.17 28.12
N ASP A 47 -0.24 16.83 26.97
CA ASP A 47 -1.42 17.20 26.20
C ASP A 47 -2.00 15.98 25.47
N PHE A 48 -3.29 15.72 25.73
CA PHE A 48 -4.00 14.59 25.14
C PHE A 48 -4.48 14.85 23.71
N ILE A 49 -4.53 16.08 23.21
CA ILE A 49 -5.04 16.38 21.86
C ILE A 49 -4.22 15.66 20.77
N PRO A 50 -2.87 15.69 20.76
CA PRO A 50 -2.07 14.89 19.86
C PRO A 50 -2.28 13.38 20.05
N ALA A 51 -2.51 12.92 21.28
CA ALA A 51 -2.68 11.49 21.56
C ALA A 51 -4.02 10.94 21.08
N MET A 52 -5.11 11.71 21.24
CA MET A 52 -6.45 11.44 20.71
C MET A 52 -6.46 11.42 19.18
N LEU A 53 -5.70 12.33 18.54
CA LEU A 53 -5.57 12.33 17.10
C LEU A 53 -4.69 11.15 16.68
N TYR A 54 -3.42 11.06 17.11
CA TYR A 54 -2.46 9.99 16.74
C TYR A 54 -2.84 8.59 17.12
N GLY A 55 -3.81 8.51 18.01
CA GLY A 55 -4.37 7.29 18.36
C GLY A 55 -3.39 6.35 19.04
N ARG A 56 -2.83 6.87 20.13
CA ARG A 56 -1.83 6.23 20.97
C ARG A 56 -2.43 5.91 22.33
N ASN A 57 -2.03 4.84 22.99
CA ASN A 57 -2.58 4.55 24.31
C ASN A 57 -1.84 5.37 25.38
N ILE A 58 -2.56 6.04 26.28
CA ILE A 58 -1.98 6.71 27.44
C ILE A 58 -2.69 6.25 28.71
N LYS A 59 -1.92 5.67 29.65
CA LYS A 59 -2.36 5.29 31.02
C LYS A 59 -3.77 4.64 31.03
N ASP A 60 -3.90 3.51 30.34
CA ASP A 60 -5.12 2.69 30.23
C ASP A 60 -6.28 3.28 29.40
N ARG A 61 -6.05 4.38 28.68
CA ARG A 61 -6.97 4.90 27.65
C ARG A 61 -6.39 4.62 26.26
N ASP A 62 -7.16 3.95 25.40
CA ASP A 62 -6.76 3.61 24.02
C ASP A 62 -7.18 4.68 23.04
N PHE A 63 -6.25 5.17 22.20
CA PHE A 63 -6.60 6.10 21.12
C PHE A 63 -6.38 5.51 19.70
N GLY A 64 -5.71 4.36 19.52
CA GLY A 64 -5.49 3.49 18.33
C GLY A 64 -5.59 3.90 16.82
N GLY A 65 -5.75 5.17 16.44
CA GLY A 65 -6.16 5.67 15.12
C GLY A 65 -5.18 6.24 14.06
N ILE A 66 -3.86 6.56 14.26
CA ILE A 66 -3.02 7.18 13.16
C ILE A 66 -1.84 6.35 12.64
N GLN A 67 -1.77 6.17 11.30
CA GLN A 67 -0.86 5.26 10.58
C GLN A 67 -0.26 5.92 9.32
N VAL A 68 1.08 5.96 9.09
CA VAL A 68 1.69 6.49 7.82
C VAL A 68 1.64 5.38 6.80
N VAL A 69 1.25 5.71 5.58
CA VAL A 69 1.34 4.90 4.38
C VAL A 69 2.61 5.27 3.62
N VAL A 70 3.65 4.44 3.75
CA VAL A 70 4.95 4.63 3.07
C VAL A 70 5.00 4.02 1.66
N SER A 71 4.21 2.98 1.43
CA SER A 71 4.07 2.30 0.16
C SER A 71 2.63 1.84 -0.02
N VAL A 72 2.11 2.00 -1.23
CA VAL A 72 0.72 1.69 -1.56
C VAL A 72 0.66 0.96 -2.89
N GLY A 73 -0.19 -0.05 -2.97
CA GLY A 73 -0.45 -0.82 -4.19
C GLY A 73 -1.95 -0.97 -4.40
N ILE A 74 -2.39 -0.79 -5.64
CA ILE A 74 -3.76 -1.02 -6.07
C ILE A 74 -3.77 -2.31 -6.86
N PHE A 75 -4.52 -3.30 -6.39
CA PHE A 75 -4.65 -4.59 -7.08
C PHE A 75 -6.11 -5.01 -7.22
N ARG A 76 -6.40 -5.82 -8.24
CA ARG A 76 -7.71 -6.44 -8.48
C ARG A 76 -7.52 -7.94 -8.64
N ILE A 77 -8.47 -8.74 -8.13
CA ILE A 77 -8.46 -10.20 -8.23
C ILE A 77 -9.64 -10.64 -9.10
N PHE A 78 -9.37 -11.44 -10.13
CA PHE A 78 -10.33 -11.97 -11.09
C PHE A 78 -10.51 -13.49 -10.88
N GLY A 79 -10.84 -13.87 -9.65
CA GLY A 79 -10.91 -15.27 -9.25
C GLY A 79 -9.52 -15.93 -9.17
N PRO A 80 -9.44 -17.27 -9.22
CA PRO A 80 -8.18 -18.00 -9.04
C PRO A 80 -7.25 -17.92 -10.26
N GLU A 81 -7.71 -17.40 -11.40
CA GLU A 81 -6.89 -17.39 -12.61
C GLU A 81 -5.89 -16.23 -12.62
N LEU A 82 -6.35 -15.03 -12.24
CA LEU A 82 -5.63 -13.81 -12.52
C LEU A 82 -5.84 -12.77 -11.43
N ALA A 83 -4.77 -12.07 -11.06
CA ALA A 83 -4.82 -10.79 -10.40
C ALA A 83 -4.02 -9.77 -11.19
N GLU A 84 -4.35 -8.49 -11.05
CA GLU A 84 -3.54 -7.40 -11.56
C GLU A 84 -3.06 -6.46 -10.48
N LEU A 85 -1.89 -5.85 -10.68
CA LEU A 85 -1.34 -4.76 -9.85
C LEU A 85 -1.10 -3.53 -10.76
N PRO A 86 -2.16 -2.81 -11.16
CA PRO A 86 -2.07 -1.68 -12.09
C PRO A 86 -1.17 -0.55 -11.60
N LEU A 87 -1.19 -0.26 -10.30
CA LEU A 87 -0.44 0.85 -9.72
C LEU A 87 0.22 0.44 -8.42
N VAL A 88 1.44 0.91 -8.24
CA VAL A 88 2.18 0.82 -7.00
C VAL A 88 3.10 2.02 -6.88
N ALA A 89 3.17 2.58 -5.68
CA ALA A 89 4.00 3.74 -5.39
C ALA A 89 4.61 3.60 -4.00
N THR A 90 5.80 4.18 -3.86
CA THR A 90 6.51 4.37 -2.58
C THR A 90 6.95 5.82 -2.54
N ILE A 91 6.79 6.49 -1.39
CA ILE A 91 7.23 7.87 -1.19
C ILE A 91 8.71 7.99 -1.59
N ALA A 92 9.08 9.06 -2.31
CA ALA A 92 10.41 9.24 -2.90
C ALA A 92 11.55 9.02 -1.89
N ASP A 93 11.45 9.64 -0.71
CA ASP A 93 12.44 9.55 0.36
C ASP A 93 12.58 8.13 0.97
N CYS A 94 11.63 7.24 0.70
CA CYS A 94 11.61 5.86 1.15
C CYS A 94 12.00 4.84 0.05
N GLN A 95 12.30 5.29 -1.18
CA GLN A 95 12.70 4.40 -2.27
C GLN A 95 14.07 3.76 -2.02
N GLY A 96 14.31 2.58 -2.59
CA GLY A 96 15.57 1.82 -2.40
C GLY A 96 15.72 1.12 -1.03
N GLN A 97 14.87 1.44 -0.06
CA GLN A 97 14.93 0.87 1.31
C GLN A 97 14.18 -0.46 1.48
N GLY A 98 13.64 -1.02 0.39
CA GLY A 98 12.97 -2.33 0.41
C GLY A 98 11.46 -2.32 0.70
N TYR A 99 10.83 -1.16 0.95
CA TYR A 99 9.38 -1.08 1.24
C TYR A 99 8.50 -1.65 0.12
N PHE A 100 8.81 -1.36 -1.15
CA PHE A 100 8.09 -1.96 -2.28
C PHE A 100 8.26 -3.49 -2.29
N GLN A 101 9.46 -4.00 -2.06
CA GLN A 101 9.72 -5.44 -2.05
C GLN A 101 8.92 -6.13 -0.93
N SER A 102 8.84 -5.51 0.24
CA SER A 102 8.06 -6.00 1.37
C SER A 102 6.55 -5.96 1.08
N LEU A 103 6.03 -4.84 0.55
CA LEU A 103 4.63 -4.72 0.11
C LEU A 103 4.28 -5.79 -0.92
N PHE A 104 5.14 -5.94 -1.92
CA PHE A 104 4.96 -6.89 -3.01
C PHE A 104 4.96 -8.33 -2.49
N SER A 105 5.89 -8.69 -1.60
CA SER A 105 5.91 -10.01 -0.95
C SER A 105 4.62 -10.28 -0.18
N CYS A 106 4.05 -9.27 0.49
CA CYS A 106 2.76 -9.40 1.18
C CYS A 106 1.60 -9.64 0.21
N ILE A 107 1.58 -8.92 -0.92
CA ILE A 107 0.59 -9.13 -1.99
C ILE A 107 0.73 -10.55 -2.57
N GLU A 108 1.95 -11.00 -2.86
CA GLU A 108 2.19 -12.35 -3.41
C GLU A 108 1.72 -13.45 -2.45
N ARG A 109 2.05 -13.34 -1.16
CA ARG A 109 1.56 -14.30 -0.15
C ARG A 109 0.04 -14.29 -0.05
N LEU A 110 -0.58 -13.12 -0.09
CA LEU A 110 -2.04 -13.01 -0.13
C LEU A 110 -2.61 -13.74 -1.35
N LEU A 111 -2.09 -13.45 -2.55
CA LEU A 111 -2.56 -14.04 -3.80
C LEU A 111 -2.35 -15.57 -3.82
N GLY A 112 -1.21 -16.05 -3.33
CA GLY A 112 -0.93 -17.48 -3.23
C GLY A 112 -1.89 -18.19 -2.25
N SER A 113 -2.21 -17.56 -1.12
CA SER A 113 -3.22 -18.10 -0.18
C SER A 113 -4.63 -18.17 -0.80
N LEU A 114 -4.91 -17.28 -1.75
CA LEU A 114 -6.15 -17.25 -2.53
C LEU A 114 -6.12 -18.14 -3.78
N LYS A 115 -5.02 -18.89 -3.98
CA LYS A 115 -4.80 -19.78 -5.13
C LYS A 115 -4.90 -19.06 -6.47
N VAL A 116 -4.53 -17.78 -6.51
CA VAL A 116 -4.39 -17.03 -7.75
C VAL A 116 -3.18 -17.58 -8.51
N LYS A 117 -3.32 -17.86 -9.81
CA LYS A 117 -2.24 -18.44 -10.62
C LYS A 117 -1.28 -17.40 -11.17
N HIS A 118 -1.82 -16.30 -11.71
CA HIS A 118 -1.04 -15.30 -12.43
C HIS A 118 -1.22 -13.89 -11.86
N LEU A 119 -0.12 -13.15 -11.77
CA LEU A 119 -0.12 -11.72 -11.48
C LEU A 119 0.35 -10.95 -12.71
N VAL A 120 -0.46 -10.01 -13.18
CA VAL A 120 -0.13 -9.11 -14.29
C VAL A 120 -0.01 -7.67 -13.85
N LEU A 121 0.84 -6.90 -14.51
CA LEU A 121 0.94 -5.46 -14.30
C LEU A 121 1.39 -4.73 -15.57
N PRO A 122 1.01 -3.45 -15.73
CA PRO A 122 1.65 -2.57 -16.70
C PRO A 122 3.01 -2.12 -16.17
N ALA A 123 4.04 -2.17 -17.01
CA ALA A 123 5.36 -1.68 -16.64
C ALA A 123 5.51 -0.20 -17.02
N ALA A 124 5.53 0.68 -16.01
CA ALA A 124 5.93 2.07 -16.19
C ALA A 124 7.36 2.18 -16.78
N GLU A 125 7.59 3.23 -17.57
CA GLU A 125 8.88 3.54 -18.20
C GLU A 125 10.01 3.59 -17.15
N GLY A 126 11.15 2.97 -17.45
CA GLY A 126 12.29 2.86 -16.53
C GLY A 126 12.20 1.77 -15.45
N ALA A 127 11.06 1.09 -15.30
CA ALA A 127 10.87 0.03 -14.30
C ALA A 127 10.74 -1.40 -14.88
N GLU A 128 10.91 -1.57 -16.19
CA GLU A 128 10.84 -2.89 -16.86
C GLU A 128 11.99 -3.82 -16.42
N SER A 129 13.24 -3.35 -16.46
CA SER A 129 14.44 -4.14 -16.15
C SER A 129 14.45 -4.65 -14.70
N ILE A 130 14.00 -3.83 -13.76
CA ILE A 130 13.92 -4.20 -12.34
C ILE A 130 12.85 -5.28 -12.15
N ARG A 131 11.70 -5.17 -12.81
CA ARG A 131 10.61 -6.14 -12.66
C ARG A 131 10.96 -7.49 -13.29
N THR A 132 11.59 -7.48 -14.46
CA THR A 132 12.01 -8.72 -15.12
C THR A 132 13.22 -9.36 -14.44
N GLY A 133 14.21 -8.58 -14.02
CA GLY A 133 15.41 -9.09 -13.36
C GLY A 133 15.21 -9.49 -11.90
N LYS A 134 14.70 -8.57 -11.06
CA LYS A 134 14.65 -8.75 -9.61
C LYS A 134 13.36 -9.43 -9.12
N PHE A 135 12.25 -9.21 -9.82
CA PHE A 135 10.92 -9.70 -9.39
C PHE A 135 10.40 -10.88 -10.22
N GLY A 136 11.16 -11.36 -11.20
CA GLY A 136 10.87 -12.57 -11.95
C GLY A 136 9.70 -12.45 -12.92
N PHE A 137 9.40 -11.24 -13.40
CA PHE A 137 8.37 -11.03 -14.41
C PHE A 137 8.87 -11.35 -15.83
N THR A 138 7.95 -11.77 -16.70
CA THR A 138 8.17 -11.96 -18.13
C THR A 138 7.23 -11.07 -18.93
N LYS A 139 7.64 -10.69 -20.13
CA LYS A 139 6.84 -9.85 -21.03
C LYS A 139 5.75 -10.67 -21.70
N LEU A 140 4.52 -10.15 -21.69
CA LEU A 140 3.40 -10.73 -22.42
C LEU A 140 3.49 -10.35 -23.91
N VAL A 141 3.13 -11.28 -24.79
CA VAL A 141 2.97 -10.96 -26.22
C VAL A 141 1.60 -10.32 -26.49
N GLN A 142 1.48 -9.61 -27.63
CA GLN A 142 0.30 -8.78 -27.91
C GLN A 142 -1.02 -9.57 -27.90
N ASP A 143 -1.01 -10.83 -28.34
CA ASP A 143 -2.21 -11.68 -28.36
C ASP A 143 -2.67 -12.07 -26.95
N GLU A 144 -1.74 -12.36 -26.04
CA GLU A 144 -2.05 -12.64 -24.63
C GLU A 144 -2.64 -11.40 -23.94
N ILE A 145 -2.05 -10.23 -24.22
CA ILE A 145 -2.56 -8.94 -23.73
C ILE A 145 -3.99 -8.71 -24.22
N ASN A 146 -4.25 -8.95 -25.51
CA ASN A 146 -5.57 -8.79 -26.10
C ASN A 146 -6.59 -9.73 -25.46
N ASN A 147 -6.19 -10.99 -25.20
CA ASN A 147 -7.04 -11.95 -24.53
C ASN A 147 -7.40 -11.50 -23.11
N TYR A 148 -6.42 -11.08 -22.30
CA TYR A 148 -6.70 -10.59 -20.95
C TYR A 148 -7.51 -9.30 -20.91
N LYS A 149 -7.30 -8.38 -21.87
CA LYS A 149 -8.15 -7.17 -22.00
C LYS A 149 -9.61 -7.53 -22.28
N ARG A 150 -9.87 -8.53 -23.13
CA ARG A 150 -11.24 -9.00 -23.43
C ARG A 150 -11.88 -9.74 -22.26
N GLN A 151 -11.13 -10.62 -21.60
CA GLN A 151 -11.65 -11.49 -20.55
C GLN A 151 -11.80 -10.77 -19.20
N TYR A 152 -10.83 -9.94 -18.83
CA TYR A 152 -10.71 -9.40 -17.48
C TYR A 152 -10.69 -7.87 -17.42
N HIS A 153 -10.70 -7.18 -18.57
CA HIS A 153 -10.65 -5.71 -18.63
C HIS A 153 -9.45 -5.16 -17.84
N ILE A 154 -8.27 -5.77 -18.05
CA ILE A 154 -7.05 -5.37 -17.37
C ILE A 154 -6.68 -3.91 -17.68
N MET A 155 -6.22 -3.18 -16.68
CA MET A 155 -5.87 -1.76 -16.82
C MET A 155 -4.44 -1.60 -17.35
N GLY A 156 -4.28 -0.80 -18.40
CA GLY A 156 -2.98 -0.46 -18.99
C GLY A 156 -2.89 1.00 -19.36
N PHE A 157 -1.67 1.53 -19.36
CA PHE A 157 -1.37 2.90 -19.76
C PHE A 157 -0.80 2.89 -21.18
N GLN A 158 -1.14 3.90 -22.01
CA GLN A 158 -0.64 3.95 -23.39
C GLN A 158 0.90 3.89 -23.41
N GLY A 159 1.45 3.07 -24.30
CA GLY A 159 2.90 2.90 -24.47
C GLY A 159 3.58 1.98 -23.46
N THR A 160 2.87 1.37 -22.50
CA THR A 160 3.48 0.50 -21.48
C THR A 160 3.36 -1.00 -21.82
N PRO A 161 4.45 -1.79 -21.75
CA PRO A 161 4.36 -3.23 -21.93
C PRO A 161 3.70 -3.88 -20.71
N PHE A 162 2.98 -4.97 -20.95
CA PHE A 162 2.45 -5.81 -19.87
C PHE A 162 3.43 -6.89 -19.48
N LEU A 163 3.57 -7.07 -18.18
CA LEU A 163 4.38 -8.11 -17.58
C LEU A 163 3.50 -9.10 -16.81
N GLN A 164 3.87 -10.37 -16.84
CA GLN A 164 3.23 -11.43 -16.08
C GLN A 164 4.24 -12.20 -15.23
N LYS A 165 3.77 -12.81 -14.16
CA LYS A 165 4.52 -13.87 -13.46
C LYS A 165 3.56 -14.88 -12.83
N PRO A 166 4.00 -16.13 -12.63
CA PRO A 166 3.28 -17.06 -11.77
C PRO A 166 3.34 -16.57 -10.32
N VAL A 167 2.23 -16.71 -9.60
CA VAL A 167 2.16 -16.47 -8.16
C VAL A 167 2.69 -17.71 -7.44
N PRO A 168 3.66 -17.59 -6.52
CA PRO A 168 4.13 -18.72 -5.73
C PRO A 168 3.01 -19.34 -4.89
N ALA A 169 2.97 -20.66 -4.81
CA ALA A 169 2.12 -21.35 -3.85
C ALA A 169 2.60 -21.07 -2.42
N VAL A 170 1.66 -20.85 -1.50
CA VAL A 170 1.92 -20.65 -0.06
C VAL A 170 1.82 -21.98 0.67
#